data_AF-A0AAV6C133-F1
#
_entry.id   AF-A0AAV6C133-F1
#
_cell.length_a   1.000
_cell.length_b   1.000
_cell.length_c   1.000
_cell.angle_alpha   90.00
_cell.angle_beta   90.00
_cell.angle_gamma   90.00
#
_symmetry.space_group_name_H-M   'P 1'
#
loop_
_entity.id
_entity.type
_entity.pdbx_description
1 polymer ?
#
loop_
_entity_poly.entity_id
_entity_poly.type
_entity_poly.pdbx_seq_one_letter_code
_entity_poly.pdbx_strand_id
1 'polypeptide(L)'
;MGKINWGRVVLCGLVTGGVCMALTAPVFLLALRESEYVQALHTARAAAQPRVEPLLMATPLNFAAGIWIMWLYAAIRPRYGPGPKTAALAGIAGWFAVALIEFELALLLLLPISLGGLAAPLGVALPAMVLAAVVGAWHYKE
;
A
#
# COMPACT_ATOMS: atom_id res chain seq x y z
N MET A 1 -4.61 7.38 28.16
CA MET A 1 -4.24 7.15 26.74
C MET A 1 -3.12 6.12 26.74
N GLY A 2 -3.35 4.93 26.19
CA GLY A 2 -2.32 3.88 26.13
C GLY A 2 -1.13 4.36 25.30
N LYS A 3 0.10 4.03 25.71
CA LYS A 3 1.29 4.32 24.91
C LYS A 3 1.29 3.39 23.68
N ILE A 4 1.55 3.94 22.50
CA ILE A 4 1.72 3.15 21.29
C ILE A 4 2.95 2.25 21.44
N ASN A 5 2.77 0.95 21.21
CA ASN A 5 3.85 -0.03 21.21
C ASN A 5 4.59 0.00 19.86
N TRP A 6 5.59 0.88 19.74
CA TRP A 6 6.34 1.07 18.49
C TRP A 6 7.04 -0.18 17.98
N GLY A 7 7.54 -1.04 18.88
CA GLY A 7 8.14 -2.31 18.49
C GLY A 7 7.16 -3.21 17.73
N ARG A 8 5.90 -3.26 18.19
CA ARG A 8 4.83 -3.96 17.48
C ARG A 8 4.36 -3.25 16.23
N VAL A 9 4.29 -1.92 16.22
CA VAL A 9 3.94 -1.15 15.01
C VAL A 9 4.90 -1.48 13.88
N VAL A 10 6.21 -1.48 14.16
CA VAL A 10 7.22 -1.81 13.15
C VAL A 10 7.09 -3.28 12.73
N LEU A 11 7.06 -4.23 13.66
CA LEU A 11 6.98 -5.66 13.34
C LEU A 11 5.71 -6.01 12.54
N CYS A 12 4.54 -5.61 13.03
CA CYS A 12 3.27 -5.82 12.34
C CYS A 12 3.25 -5.06 11.01
N GLY A 13 3.88 -3.88 10.94
CA GLY A 13 3.98 -3.07 9.75
C GLY A 13 4.78 -3.74 8.64
N LEU A 14 5.89 -4.39 9.00
CA LEU A 14 6.67 -5.21 8.07
C LEU A 14 5.85 -6.39 7.54
N VAL A 15 5.08 -7.06 8.41
CA VAL A 15 4.16 -8.13 7.98
C VAL A 15 3.10 -7.58 7.03
N THR A 16 2.46 -6.45 7.35
CA THR A 16 1.49 -5.79 6.46
C THR A 16 2.09 -5.44 5.11
N GLY A 17 3.26 -4.79 5.08
CA GLY A 17 3.92 -4.45 3.82
C GLY A 17 4.27 -5.70 2.98
N GLY A 18 4.82 -6.72 3.62
CA GLY A 18 5.18 -7.98 2.97
C GLY A 18 3.97 -8.74 2.41
N VAL A 19 2.88 -8.84 3.18
CA VAL A 19 1.63 -9.48 2.73
C VAL A 19 1.00 -8.68 1.60
N CYS A 20 0.96 -7.36 1.69
CA CYS A 20 0.43 -6.52 0.62
C CYS A 20 1.21 -6.75 -0.68
N MET A 21 2.54 -6.76 -0.61
CA MET A 21 3.40 -7.01 -1.76
C MET A 21 3.20 -8.42 -2.34
N ALA A 22 3.05 -9.44 -1.48
CA ALA A 22 2.79 -10.81 -1.93
C ALA A 22 1.43 -10.97 -2.63
N LEU A 23 0.41 -10.19 -2.22
CA LEU A 23 -0.92 -10.19 -2.84
C LEU A 23 -0.96 -9.40 -4.14
N THR A 24 -0.26 -8.26 -4.24
CA THR A 24 -0.32 -7.39 -5.41
C THR A 24 0.67 -7.81 -6.51
N ALA A 25 1.90 -8.20 -6.16
CA ALA A 25 2.94 -8.45 -7.16
C ALA A 25 2.54 -9.48 -8.24
N PRO A 26 1.93 -10.64 -7.93
CA PRO A 26 1.50 -11.58 -8.96
C PRO A 26 0.44 -10.99 -9.90
N VAL A 27 -0.48 -10.18 -9.37
CA VAL A 27 -1.55 -9.55 -10.17
C VAL A 27 -0.94 -8.54 -11.15
N PHE A 28 0.02 -7.75 -10.69
CA PHE A 28 0.73 -6.81 -11.56
C PHE A 28 1.59 -7.50 -12.61
N LEU A 29 2.28 -8.58 -12.24
CA LEU A 29 3.17 -9.32 -13.15
C LEU A 29 2.41 -10.15 -14.20
N LEU A 30 1.22 -10.67 -13.86
CA LEU A 30 0.48 -11.60 -14.71
C LEU A 30 -0.74 -10.96 -15.37
N ALA A 31 -1.58 -10.27 -14.60
CA ALA A 31 -2.89 -9.81 -15.08
C ALA A 31 -2.85 -8.36 -15.60
N LEU A 32 -2.08 -7.48 -14.95
CA LEU A 32 -2.00 -6.06 -15.32
C LEU A 32 -0.75 -5.69 -16.11
N ARG A 33 0.05 -6.67 -16.55
CA ARG A 33 1.31 -6.45 -17.25
C ARG A 33 1.18 -5.55 -18.47
N GLU A 34 0.12 -5.76 -19.25
CA GLU A 34 -0.18 -4.99 -20.46
C GLU A 34 -1.14 -3.82 -20.20
N SER A 35 -1.41 -3.50 -18.92
CA SER A 35 -2.26 -2.37 -18.58
C SER A 35 -1.58 -1.04 -18.88
N GLU A 36 -2.40 -0.03 -19.18
CA GLU A 36 -1.96 1.35 -19.39
C GLU A 36 -1.07 1.84 -18.23
N TYR A 37 -1.42 1.49 -16.99
CA TYR A 37 -0.67 1.84 -15.80
C TYR A 37 0.76 1.29 -15.82
N VAL A 38 0.93 0.00 -16.10
CA VAL A 38 2.26 -0.63 -16.14
C VAL A 38 3.10 -0.07 -17.28
N GLN A 39 2.49 0.19 -18.45
CA GLN A 39 3.17 0.82 -19.59
C GLN A 39 3.61 2.26 -19.28
N ALA A 40 2.77 3.05 -18.60
CA ALA A 40 3.10 4.41 -18.18
C ALA A 40 4.25 4.42 -17.17
N LEU A 41 4.27 3.48 -16.22
CA LEU A 41 5.41 3.29 -15.30
C LEU A 41 6.70 2.91 -16.05
N HIS A 42 6.63 2.02 -17.05
CA HIS A 42 7.79 1.66 -17.86
C HIS A 42 8.33 2.85 -18.65
N THR A 43 7.46 3.67 -19.23
CA THR A 43 7.82 4.89 -19.96
C THR A 43 8.48 5.90 -19.04
N ALA A 44 7.87 6.16 -17.87
CA ALA A 44 8.42 7.06 -16.85
C ALA A 44 9.79 6.57 -16.36
N ARG A 45 9.97 5.26 -16.15
CA ARG A 45 11.25 4.65 -15.79
C ARG A 45 12.31 4.88 -16.87
N ALA A 46 11.98 4.65 -18.14
CA ALA A 46 12.91 4.82 -19.24
C ALA A 46 13.40 6.27 -19.34
N ALA A 47 12.51 7.24 -19.12
CA ALA A 47 12.85 8.66 -19.11
C ALA A 47 13.70 9.06 -17.90
N ALA A 48 13.39 8.54 -16.71
CA ALA A 48 14.08 8.90 -15.46
C ALA A 48 15.49 8.30 -15.32
N GLN A 49 15.80 7.22 -16.08
CA GLN A 49 17.08 6.49 -16.02
C GLN A 49 17.59 6.28 -14.58
N PRO A 50 16.79 5.65 -13.69
CA PRO A 50 17.14 5.55 -12.29
C PRO A 50 18.43 4.75 -12.10
N ARG A 51 19.31 5.25 -11.23
CA ARG A 51 20.60 4.61 -10.90
C ARG A 51 20.47 3.33 -10.08
N VAL A 52 19.25 3.01 -9.63
CA VAL A 52 18.94 1.88 -8.74
C VAL A 52 17.76 1.12 -9.31
N GLU A 53 17.77 -0.21 -9.18
CA GLU A 53 16.67 -1.03 -9.67
C GLU A 53 15.35 -0.68 -8.96
N PRO A 54 14.24 -0.47 -9.70
CA PRO A 54 12.97 -0.04 -9.13
C PRO A 54 12.39 -1.01 -8.11
N LEU A 55 12.64 -2.32 -8.26
CA LEU A 55 12.21 -3.29 -7.25
C LEU A 55 12.90 -3.01 -5.90
N LEU A 56 14.19 -2.67 -5.92
CA LEU A 56 14.95 -2.31 -4.71
C LEU A 56 14.46 -1.00 -4.08
N MET A 57 13.92 -0.06 -4.87
CA MET A 57 13.33 1.18 -4.36
C MET A 57 11.88 1.01 -3.88
N ALA A 58 11.09 0.20 -4.56
CA ALA A 58 9.67 -0.01 -4.26
C ALA A 58 9.46 -0.88 -3.00
N THR A 59 10.35 -1.84 -2.74
CA THR A 59 10.27 -2.71 -1.55
C THR A 59 10.29 -1.92 -0.22
N PRO A 60 11.26 -1.03 0.07
CA PRO A 60 11.26 -0.27 1.32
C PRO A 60 10.06 0.66 1.45
N LEU A 61 9.55 1.22 0.34
CA LEU A 61 8.34 2.04 0.35
C LEU A 61 7.09 1.22 0.71
N ASN A 62 6.96 -0.01 0.22
CA ASN A 62 5.86 -0.90 0.61
C ASN A 62 5.90 -1.25 2.11
N PHE A 63 7.10 -1.47 2.66
CA PHE A 63 7.24 -1.67 4.10
C PHE A 63 6.93 -0.41 4.90
N ALA A 64 7.36 0.76 4.44
CA ALA A 64 7.01 2.04 5.06
C ALA A 64 5.49 2.26 5.07
N ALA A 65 4.81 1.96 3.96
CA ALA A 65 3.35 2.01 3.89
C ALA A 65 2.70 1.02 4.87
N GLY A 66 3.20 -0.20 4.98
CA GLY A 66 2.73 -1.18 5.96
C GLY A 66 2.88 -0.70 7.41
N ILE A 67 4.02 -0.10 7.75
CA ILE A 67 4.27 0.52 9.06
C ILE A 67 3.31 1.67 9.31
N TRP A 68 3.08 2.53 8.32
CA TRP A 68 2.13 3.63 8.42
C TRP A 68 0.69 3.13 8.67
N ILE A 69 0.26 2.06 7.98
CA ILE A 69 -1.06 1.43 8.19
C ILE A 69 -1.17 0.87 9.62
N MET A 70 -0.12 0.22 10.12
CA MET A 70 -0.13 -0.32 11.49
C MET A 70 -0.04 0.75 12.56
N TRP A 71 0.63 1.86 12.29
CA TRP A 71 0.59 3.04 13.14
C TRP A 71 -0.82 3.63 13.21
N LEU A 72 -1.52 3.75 12.06
CA LEU A 72 -2.91 4.16 12.04
C LEU A 72 -3.80 3.21 12.84
N TYR A 73 -3.66 1.89 12.64
CA TYR A 73 -4.38 0.89 13.41
C TYR A 73 -4.16 1.09 14.92
N ALA A 74 -2.91 1.23 15.35
CA ALA A 74 -2.57 1.50 16.75
C ALA A 74 -3.19 2.80 17.28
N ALA A 75 -3.18 3.87 16.48
CA ALA A 75 -3.72 5.17 16.86
C ALA A 75 -5.24 5.16 17.03
N ILE A 76 -5.96 4.43 16.17
CA ILE A 76 -7.43 4.37 16.20
C ILE A 76 -7.96 3.27 17.14
N ARG A 77 -7.17 2.22 17.41
CA ARG A 77 -7.53 1.07 18.25
C ARG A 77 -8.16 1.43 19.61
N PRO A 78 -7.68 2.44 20.38
CA PRO A 78 -8.30 2.82 21.64
C PRO A 78 -9.75 3.33 21.52
N ARG A 79 -10.16 3.81 20.34
CA ARG A 79 -11.50 4.36 20.08
C ARG A 79 -12.43 3.34 19.43
N TYR A 80 -11.91 2.58 18.46
CA TYR A 80 -12.69 1.62 17.66
C TYR A 80 -12.65 0.19 18.23
N GLY A 81 -11.84 -0.05 19.24
CA GLY A 81 -11.59 -1.36 19.81
C GLY A 81 -10.57 -2.18 19.00
N PRO A 82 -9.98 -3.23 19.61
CA PRO A 82 -9.10 -4.16 18.91
C PRO A 82 -9.89 -5.04 17.94
N GLY A 83 -9.26 -5.45 16.83
CA GLY A 83 -9.78 -6.51 15.97
C GLY A 83 -9.74 -6.22 14.47
N PRO A 84 -10.22 -7.19 13.67
CA PRO A 84 -10.10 -7.16 12.21
C PRO A 84 -10.88 -6.01 11.56
N LYS A 85 -11.99 -5.57 12.15
CA LYS A 85 -12.77 -4.41 11.64
C LYS A 85 -11.94 -3.12 11.69
N THR A 86 -11.28 -2.87 12.82
CA THR A 86 -10.40 -1.70 13.00
C THR A 86 -9.17 -1.77 12.10
N ALA A 87 -8.60 -2.96 11.91
CA ALA A 87 -7.50 -3.19 10.99
C ALA A 87 -7.90 -2.94 9.52
N ALA A 88 -9.08 -3.42 9.12
CA ALA A 88 -9.63 -3.14 7.79
C ALA A 88 -9.84 -1.65 7.56
N LEU A 89 -10.32 -0.90 8.55
CA LEU A 89 -10.47 0.56 8.45
C LEU A 89 -9.11 1.26 8.24
N ALA A 90 -8.07 0.83 8.95
CA ALA A 90 -6.72 1.33 8.73
C ALA A 90 -6.19 0.99 7.32
N GLY A 91 -6.45 -0.23 6.84
CA GLY A 91 -6.11 -0.65 5.47
C GLY A 91 -6.83 0.18 4.40
N ILE A 92 -8.13 0.46 4.58
CA ILE A 92 -8.91 1.35 3.69
C ILE A 92 -8.34 2.76 3.71
N ALA A 93 -8.00 3.29 4.89
CA ALA A 93 -7.39 4.62 5.00
C ALA A 93 -6.04 4.71 4.27
N GLY A 94 -5.22 3.65 4.34
CA GLY A 94 -3.98 3.58 3.57
C GLY A 94 -4.18 3.44 2.08
N TRP A 95 -5.14 2.62 1.66
CA TRP A 95 -5.51 2.55 0.26
C TRP A 95 -5.99 3.91 -0.26
N PHE A 96 -6.80 4.62 0.52
CA PHE A 96 -7.29 5.94 0.14
C PHE A 96 -6.15 6.96 -0.04
N ALA A 97 -5.16 6.94 0.86
CA ALA A 97 -3.97 7.80 0.71
C ALA A 97 -3.18 7.48 -0.56
N VAL A 98 -2.98 6.19 -0.89
CA VAL A 98 -2.34 5.77 -2.14
C VAL A 98 -3.14 6.21 -3.37
N ALA A 99 -4.46 6.02 -3.34
CA ALA A 99 -5.35 6.40 -4.44
C ALA A 99 -5.30 7.90 -4.73
N LEU A 100 -5.25 8.75 -3.69
CA LEU A 100 -5.09 10.19 -3.86
C LEU A 100 -3.77 10.56 -4.53
N ILE A 101 -2.67 9.93 -4.13
CA ILE A 101 -1.34 10.18 -4.72
C ILE A 101 -1.33 9.74 -6.19
N GLU A 102 -1.87 8.57 -6.52
CA GLU A 102 -1.91 8.10 -7.91
C GLU A 102 -2.80 8.99 -8.79
N PHE A 103 -3.92 9.45 -8.25
CA PHE A 103 -4.81 10.38 -8.95
C PHE A 103 -4.13 11.73 -9.19
N GLU A 104 -3.41 12.27 -8.19
CA GLU A 104 -2.63 13.50 -8.33
C GLU A 104 -1.55 13.37 -9.41
N LEU A 105 -0.81 12.26 -9.44
CA LEU A 105 0.21 12.00 -10.47
C LEU A 105 -0.38 11.94 -11.88
N ALA A 106 -1.57 11.33 -12.04
CA ALA A 106 -2.27 11.30 -13.32
C ALA A 106 -2.78 12.69 -13.73
N LEU A 107 -3.36 13.45 -12.79
CA LEU A 107 -3.87 14.80 -13.05
C LEU A 107 -2.76 15.79 -13.42
N LEU A 108 -1.60 15.72 -12.75
CA LEU A 108 -0.45 16.57 -13.03
C LEU A 108 0.32 16.16 -14.29
N LEU A 109 -0.17 15.14 -15.02
CA LEU A 109 0.45 14.57 -16.23
C LEU A 109 1.88 14.05 -16.00
N LEU A 110 2.24 13.78 -14.74
CA LEU A 110 3.54 13.20 -14.36
C LEU A 110 3.61 11.72 -14.74
N LEU A 111 2.45 11.08 -14.85
CA LEU A 111 2.28 9.77 -15.45
C LEU A 111 1.18 9.89 -16.53
N PRO A 112 1.48 9.60 -17.81
CA PRO A 112 0.52 9.71 -18.90
C PRO A 112 -0.45 8.52 -18.88
N ILE A 113 -1.34 8.50 -17.90
CA ILE A 113 -2.38 7.49 -17.69
C ILE A 113 -3.74 8.15 -17.67
N SER A 114 -4.70 7.53 -18.33
CA SER A 114 -6.11 7.89 -18.22
C SER A 114 -6.64 7.59 -16.81
N LEU A 115 -7.70 8.31 -16.41
CA LEU A 115 -8.39 8.01 -15.16
C LEU A 115 -8.98 6.59 -15.15
N GLY A 116 -9.35 6.05 -16.32
CA GLY A 116 -9.77 4.66 -16.47
C GLY A 116 -8.63 3.67 -16.24
N GLY A 117 -7.40 4.02 -16.63
CA GLY A 117 -6.20 3.22 -16.43
C GLY A 117 -5.83 2.99 -14.96
N LEU A 118 -6.27 3.88 -14.05
CA LEU A 118 -6.10 3.72 -12.60
C LEU A 118 -7.10 2.75 -11.95
N ALA A 119 -8.23 2.45 -12.60
CA ALA A 119 -9.30 1.69 -11.97
C ALA A 119 -8.86 0.26 -11.60
N ALA A 120 -8.14 -0.41 -12.50
CA ALA A 120 -7.67 -1.78 -12.28
C ALA A 120 -6.60 -1.88 -11.16
N PRO A 121 -5.49 -1.12 -11.17
CA PRO A 121 -4.49 -1.19 -10.10
C PRO A 121 -5.06 -0.80 -8.73
N LEU A 122 -5.88 0.25 -8.65
CA LEU A 122 -6.53 0.65 -7.40
C LEU A 122 -7.55 -0.38 -6.92
N GLY A 123 -8.33 -0.97 -7.83
CA GLY A 123 -9.28 -2.03 -7.52
C GLY A 123 -8.62 -3.28 -6.95
N VAL A 124 -7.41 -3.61 -7.39
CA VAL A 124 -6.60 -4.72 -6.84
C VAL A 124 -5.95 -4.34 -5.50
N ALA A 125 -5.46 -3.11 -5.38
CA ALA A 125 -4.77 -2.65 -4.18
C ALA A 125 -5.68 -2.61 -2.94
N LEU A 126 -6.96 -2.25 -3.10
CA LEU A 126 -7.90 -2.14 -1.98
C LEU A 126 -8.04 -3.44 -1.17
N PRO A 127 -8.48 -4.57 -1.76
CA PRO A 127 -8.59 -5.82 -1.03
C PRO A 127 -7.24 -6.30 -0.50
N ALA A 128 -6.16 -6.10 -1.25
CA ALA A 128 -4.82 -6.49 -0.81
C ALA A 128 -4.38 -5.74 0.45
N MET A 129 -4.54 -4.42 0.50
CA MET A 129 -4.19 -3.59 1.66
C MET A 129 -5.07 -3.88 2.87
N VAL A 130 -6.37 -4.13 2.66
CA VAL A 130 -7.29 -4.54 3.74
C VAL A 130 -6.87 -5.88 4.34
N LEU A 131 -6.64 -6.90 3.50
CA LEU A 131 -6.21 -8.22 3.96
C LEU A 131 -4.85 -8.16 4.65
N ALA A 132 -3.90 -7.41 4.09
CA ALA A 132 -2.58 -7.21 4.67
C ALA A 132 -2.63 -6.50 6.03
N ALA A 133 -3.50 -5.51 6.18
CA ALA A 133 -3.71 -4.83 7.45
C ALA A 133 -4.30 -5.78 8.51
N VAL A 134 -5.29 -6.59 8.13
CA VAL A 134 -5.89 -7.60 9.02
C VAL A 134 -4.84 -8.63 9.47
N VAL A 135 -4.03 -9.15 8.54
CA VAL A 135 -2.96 -10.12 8.85
C VAL A 135 -1.90 -9.51 9.76
N GLY A 136 -1.42 -8.30 9.47
CA GLY A 136 -0.44 -7.62 10.32
C GLY A 136 -0.97 -7.32 11.72
N ALA A 137 -2.24 -6.93 11.83
CA ALA A 137 -2.87 -6.61 13.11
C ALA A 137 -3.15 -7.84 14.00
N TRP A 138 -3.14 -9.06 13.46
CA TRP A 138 -3.53 -10.29 14.19
C TRP A 138 -2.73 -10.46 15.49
N HIS A 139 -1.43 -10.18 15.46
CA HIS A 139 -0.53 -10.32 16.61
C HIS A 139 -0.24 -8.99 17.34
N TYR A 140 -0.95 -7.92 17.00
CA TYR A 140 -0.76 -6.60 17.60
C TYR A 140 -1.43 -6.52 18.97
N LYS A 141 -0.63 -6.33 20.03
CA LYS A 141 -1.06 -6.15 21.42
C LYS A 141 -0.29 -4.97 22.01
N GLU A 142 -0.98 -3.96 22.54
CA GLU A 142 -0.30 -2.88 23.27
C GLU A 142 0.37 -3.40 24.54
#